data_AF-A0A1B2YWU0-F1
#
_entry.id   AF-A0A1B2YWU0-F1
#
_cell.length_a   1.000
_cell.length_b   1.000
_cell.length_c   1.000
_cell.angle_alpha   90.00
_cell.angle_beta   90.00
_cell.angle_gamma   90.00
#
_symmetry.space_group_name_H-M   'P 1'
#
loop_
_entity.id
_entity.type
_entity.pdbx_description
1 polymer ?
#
loop_
_entity_poly.entity_id
_entity_poly.type
_entity_poly.pdbx_seq_one_letter_code
_entity_poly.pdbx_strand_id
1 'polypeptide(L)'
;METPLKEEGISHQVSVSVSKRNFKLAVSRNRIKRLMRESYRLHKDQICIKGTTFVMLIIYTGREEVSQQQLHKAMVKLIKRFNDAISTTT
;
A
#
# COMPACT_ATOMS: atom_id res chain seq x y z
N MET A 1 8.08 24.11 2.93
CA MET A 1 6.61 23.96 2.99
C MET A 1 6.33 22.56 3.50
N GLU A 2 6.03 22.42 4.78
CA GLU A 2 5.50 21.16 5.31
C GLU A 2 4.04 21.10 4.89
N THR A 3 3.66 20.07 4.15
CA THR A 3 2.25 19.87 3.78
C THR A 3 1.58 19.19 4.97
N PRO A 4 0.70 19.86 5.72
CA PRO A 4 0.05 19.25 6.86
C PRO A 4 -0.77 18.03 6.39
N LEU A 5 -0.73 16.96 7.17
CA LEU A 5 -1.54 15.78 6.91
C LEU A 5 -3.02 16.18 6.97
N LYS A 6 -3.79 15.76 5.98
CA LYS A 6 -5.15 16.26 5.73
C LYS A 6 -6.15 16.00 6.87
N GLU A 7 -5.90 15.02 7.74
CA GLU A 7 -6.79 14.65 8.84
C GLU A 7 -5.95 14.33 10.09
N GLU A 8 -6.16 15.12 11.15
CA GLU A 8 -5.60 14.87 12.47
C GLU A 8 -6.23 13.61 13.09
N GLY A 9 -5.42 12.70 13.63
CA GLY A 9 -5.89 11.45 14.26
C GLY A 9 -5.81 10.19 13.40
N ILE A 10 -5.37 10.28 12.14
CA ILE A 10 -5.05 9.09 11.33
C ILE A 10 -3.64 8.59 11.66
N SER A 11 -3.54 7.36 12.16
CA SER A 11 -2.24 6.73 12.49
C SER A 11 -1.39 6.42 11.25
N HIS A 12 -2.00 6.26 10.08
CA HIS A 12 -1.28 6.00 8.83
C HIS A 12 -2.12 6.32 7.59
N GLN A 13 -1.49 6.94 6.60
CA GLN A 13 -2.09 7.26 5.31
C GLN A 13 -1.41 6.47 4.20
N VAL A 14 -2.21 5.92 3.28
CA VAL A 14 -1.70 5.07 2.19
C VAL A 14 -2.21 5.55 0.86
N SER A 15 -1.28 5.72 -0.07
CA SER A 15 -1.56 5.96 -1.49
C SER A 15 -1.09 4.77 -2.33
N VAL A 16 -1.77 4.54 -3.45
CA VAL A 16 -1.43 3.46 -4.39
C VAL A 16 -1.12 4.03 -5.77
N SER A 17 -0.02 3.59 -6.37
CA SER A 17 0.41 4.00 -7.70
C SER A 17 0.59 2.78 -8.62
N VAL A 18 0.26 2.95 -9.89
CA VAL A 18 0.40 1.92 -10.93
C VAL A 18 1.01 2.58 -12.16
N SER A 19 2.00 1.91 -12.78
CA SER A 19 2.73 2.48 -13.91
C SER A 19 1.83 2.68 -15.14
N LYS A 20 1.88 3.88 -15.73
CA LYS A 20 1.25 4.17 -17.04
C LYS A 20 1.97 3.45 -18.18
N ARG A 21 3.28 3.20 -18.04
CA ARG A 21 4.12 2.55 -19.05
C ARG A 21 3.68 1.11 -19.31
N ASN A 22 3.47 0.33 -18.25
CA ASN A 22 3.10 -1.09 -18.38
C ASN A 22 1.60 -1.24 -18.69
N PHE A 23 0.75 -0.43 -18.05
CA PHE A 23 -0.70 -0.50 -18.21
C PHE A 23 -1.22 0.76 -18.91
N LYS A 24 -1.27 0.72 -20.25
CA LYS A 24 -1.73 1.84 -21.07
C LYS A 24 -3.21 2.16 -20.83
N LEU A 25 -4.04 1.12 -20.69
CA LEU A 25 -5.48 1.25 -20.46
C LEU A 25 -5.78 1.75 -19.03
N ALA A 26 -6.56 2.82 -18.93
CA ALA A 26 -6.98 3.37 -17.66
C ALA A 26 -7.82 2.38 -16.83
N VAL A 27 -8.63 1.57 -17.50
CA VAL A 27 -9.49 0.56 -16.87
C VAL A 27 -8.63 -0.49 -16.16
N SER A 28 -7.59 -1.04 -16.81
CA SER A 28 -6.66 -2.00 -16.18
C SER A 28 -5.95 -1.39 -14.97
N ARG A 29 -5.44 -0.15 -15.09
CA ARG A 29 -4.83 0.55 -13.93
C ARG A 29 -5.81 0.72 -12.78
N ASN A 30 -7.06 1.07 -13.07
CA ASN A 30 -8.09 1.27 -12.05
C ASN A 30 -8.48 -0.05 -11.38
N ARG A 31 -8.56 -1.14 -12.14
CA ARG A 31 -8.77 -2.50 -11.61
C ARG A 31 -7.65 -2.90 -10.66
N ILE A 32 -6.39 -2.74 -11.05
CA ILE A 32 -5.23 -3.04 -10.20
C ILE A 32 -5.25 -2.19 -8.93
N LYS A 33 -5.47 -0.88 -9.05
CA LYS A 33 -5.58 0.02 -7.88
C LYS A 33 -6.74 -0.37 -6.96
N ARG A 34 -7.88 -0.83 -7.50
CA ARG A 34 -9.00 -1.33 -6.69
C ARG A 34 -8.60 -2.59 -5.92
N LEU A 35 -7.98 -3.57 -6.60
CA LEU A 35 -7.51 -4.80 -5.94
C LEU A 35 -6.47 -4.50 -4.86
N MET A 36 -5.55 -3.56 -5.09
CA MET A 36 -4.55 -3.17 -4.10
C MET A 36 -5.19 -2.55 -2.86
N ARG A 37 -6.18 -1.66 -3.05
CA ARG A 37 -6.92 -1.05 -1.94
C ARG A 37 -7.73 -2.06 -1.15
N GLU A 38 -8.38 -3.01 -1.81
CA GLU A 38 -9.12 -4.08 -1.11
C GLU A 38 -8.18 -4.99 -0.33
N SER A 39 -7.07 -5.40 -0.95
CA SER A 39 -6.03 -6.20 -0.28
C SER A 39 -5.49 -5.46 0.94
N TYR A 40 -5.23 -4.16 0.82
CA TYR A 40 -4.81 -3.32 1.93
C TYR A 40 -5.90 -3.22 3.01
N ARG A 41 -7.16 -2.95 2.64
CA ARG A 41 -8.28 -2.83 3.58
C ARG A 41 -8.44 -4.06 4.46
N LEU A 42 -8.23 -5.25 3.91
CA LEU A 42 -8.34 -6.53 4.62
C LEU A 42 -7.17 -6.79 5.59
N HIS A 43 -6.00 -6.21 5.34
CA HIS A 43 -4.79 -6.46 6.14
C HIS A 43 -4.32 -5.24 6.93
N LYS A 44 -5.07 -4.12 6.90
CA LYS A 44 -4.70 -2.87 7.57
C LYS A 44 -4.41 -3.06 9.06
N ASP A 45 -5.14 -3.96 9.72
CA ASP A 45 -5.04 -4.20 11.17
C ASP A 45 -3.73 -4.92 11.54
N GLN A 46 -3.02 -5.47 10.57
CA GLN A 46 -1.71 -6.11 10.76
C GLN A 46 -0.57 -5.09 10.81
N ILE A 47 -0.81 -3.82 10.46
CA ILE A 47 0.22 -2.77 10.48
C ILE A 47 0.39 -2.32 11.94
N CYS A 48 1.55 -2.60 12.50
CA CYS A 48 1.85 -2.23 13.89
C CYS A 48 2.44 -0.82 13.90
N ILE A 49 1.68 0.16 14.34
CA ILE A 49 2.11 1.55 14.31
C ILE A 49 2.34 1.99 15.75
N LYS A 50 3.60 1.96 16.19
CA LYS A 50 4.01 2.22 17.60
C LYS A 50 3.93 3.71 17.97
N GLY A 51 2.77 4.35 17.76
CA GLY A 51 2.54 5.77 18.09
C GLY A 51 3.08 6.79 17.07
N THR A 52 3.77 6.34 16.02
CA THR A 52 4.29 7.21 14.95
C THR A 52 3.33 7.30 13.78
N THR A 53 3.07 8.48 13.22
CA THR A 53 2.25 8.58 12.01
C THR A 53 3.07 8.31 10.75
N PHE A 54 2.58 7.42 9.87
CA PHE A 54 3.26 7.10 8.61
C PHE A 54 2.45 7.51 7.38
N VAL A 55 3.15 8.00 6.36
CA VAL A 55 2.61 8.15 5.00
C VAL A 55 3.31 7.16 4.08
N MET A 56 2.55 6.26 3.46
CA MET A 56 3.07 5.21 2.61
C MET A 56 2.56 5.34 1.17
N LEU A 57 3.45 5.10 0.21
CA LEU A 57 3.11 4.98 -1.21
C LEU A 57 3.42 3.56 -1.68
N ILE A 58 2.38 2.79 -2.00
CA ILE A 58 2.52 1.43 -2.53
C ILE A 58 2.53 1.51 -4.06
N ILE A 59 3.65 1.12 -4.67
CA ILE A 59 3.84 1.16 -6.12
C ILE A 59 3.74 -0.24 -6.70
N TYR A 60 2.86 -0.41 -7.68
CA TYR A 60 2.78 -1.64 -8.47
C TYR A 60 3.84 -1.66 -9.58
N THR A 61 4.82 -2.55 -9.45
CA THR A 61 5.95 -2.70 -10.39
C THR A 61 5.76 -3.84 -11.39
N GLY A 62 4.71 -4.65 -11.24
CA GLY A 62 4.40 -5.75 -12.15
C GLY A 62 4.14 -5.28 -13.59
N ARG A 63 4.38 -6.19 -14.53
CA ARG A 63 4.15 -5.94 -15.97
C ARG A 63 2.87 -6.60 -16.50
N GLU A 64 2.25 -7.46 -15.70
CA GLU A 64 1.08 -8.25 -16.07
C GLU A 64 -0.05 -8.07 -15.06
N GLU A 65 -1.28 -8.41 -15.43
CA GLU A 65 -2.39 -8.41 -14.48
C GLU A 65 -2.19 -9.54 -13.45
N VAL A 66 -2.22 -9.17 -12.17
CA VAL A 66 -2.05 -10.11 -11.06
C VAL A 66 -3.41 -10.58 -10.55
N SER A 67 -3.49 -11.85 -10.17
CA SER A 67 -4.70 -12.38 -9.52
C SER A 67 -4.87 -11.81 -8.11
N GLN A 68 -6.11 -11.76 -7.62
CA GLN A 68 -6.40 -11.28 -6.26
C GLN A 68 -5.58 -12.05 -5.21
N GLN A 69 -5.48 -13.37 -5.35
CA GLN A 69 -4.73 -14.23 -4.42
C GLN A 69 -3.23 -13.88 -4.38
N GLN A 70 -2.62 -13.66 -5.54
CA GLN A 70 -1.22 -13.25 -5.62
C GLN A 70 -1.02 -11.88 -4.97
N LEU A 71 -1.93 -10.94 -5.18
CA LEU A 71 -1.86 -9.61 -4.59
C LEU A 71 -2.04 -9.63 -3.06
N HIS A 72 -2.92 -10.47 -2.54
CA HIS A 72 -3.10 -10.66 -1.10
C HIS A 72 -1.82 -11.20 -0.47
N LYS A 73 -1.24 -12.27 -1.04
CA LYS A 73 0.04 -12.82 -0.58
C LYS A 73 1.15 -11.78 -0.60
N ALA A 74 1.24 -10.99 -1.67
CA ALA A 74 2.24 -9.92 -1.78
C ALA A 74 2.03 -8.81 -0.74
N MET A 75 0.78 -8.44 -0.45
CA MET A 75 0.45 -7.42 0.54
C MET A 75 0.81 -7.87 1.96
N VAL A 76 0.45 -9.09 2.35
CA VAL A 76 0.83 -9.66 3.66
C VAL A 76 2.35 -9.68 3.82
N LYS A 77 3.06 -10.11 2.77
CA LYS A 77 4.53 -10.11 2.77
C LYS A 77 5.10 -8.69 2.90
N LEU A 78 4.50 -7.71 2.25
CA LEU A 78 4.90 -6.30 2.35
C LEU A 78 4.70 -5.76 3.77
N ILE A 79 3.53 -5.98 4.37
CA ILE A 79 3.21 -5.52 5.73
C ILE A 79 4.15 -6.16 6.75
N LYS A 80 4.41 -7.46 6.64
CA LYS A 80 5.37 -8.15 7.52
C LYS A 80 6.75 -7.50 7.45
N ARG A 81 7.27 -7.28 6.24
CA ARG A 81 8.57 -6.61 6.05
C ARG A 81 8.60 -5.19 6.59
N PHE A 82 7.49 -4.46 6.46
CA PHE A 82 7.35 -3.13 7.04
C PHE A 82 7.43 -3.19 8.56
N ASN A 83 6.67 -4.09 9.20
CA ASN A 83 6.68 -4.29 10.65
C ASN A 83 8.08 -4.70 11.17
N ASP A 84 8.79 -5.56 10.46
CA ASP A 84 10.16 -5.96 10.82
C ASP A 84 11.14 -4.78 10.73
N ALA A 85 10.97 -3.90 9.74
CA ALA A 85 11.83 -2.73 9.56
C ALA A 85 11.62 -1.68 10.67
N ILE A 86 10.37 -1.43 11.06
CA ILE A 86 10.06 -0.49 12.16
C ILE A 86 10.44 -1.06 13.52
N SER A 87 10.44 -2.39 13.72
CA SER A 87 10.83 -2.98 15.00
C SER A 87 12.34 -2.92 15.27
N THR A 88 13.14 -2.87 14.20
CA THR A 88 14.62 -2.85 14.29
C THR A 88 15.17 -1.44 14.49
N THR A 89 14.36 -0.41 14.28
CA THR A 89 14.78 1.00 14.40
C THR A 89 14.55 1.57 15.81
N THR A 90 14.28 0.72 16.81
CA THR A 90 14.20 1.05 18.24
C THR A 90 15.25 0.24 18.98
#